data_AF-A0A8H8DN85-F1
#
_entry.id   AF-A0A8H8DN85-F1
#
_cell.length_a   1.000
_cell.length_b   1.000
_cell.length_c   1.000
_cell.angle_alpha   90.00
_cell.angle_beta   90.00
_cell.angle_gamma   90.00
#
_symmetry.space_group_name_H-M   'P 1'
#
loop_
_entity.id
_entity.type
_entity.pdbx_description
1 polymer ?
#
loop_
_entity_poly.entity_id
_entity_poly.type
_entity_poly.pdbx_seq_one_letter_code
_entity_poly.pdbx_strand_id
1 'polypeptide(L)'
;MQEKYINKRSGLKADLDVTVLQSTFFAGDLEDCNGLRKALCRLWYNSYGGSKGLGAQLSSFCGRRSTVDCEELYEELEEKVEELEKKLSELTHPSPAECLYFSGWCTFLVHLFPELTQLCNIFEAKCYTQERHRATVTVLLSFLSGYLHTLEECHHRLKGVCVSLAGTTPEARFFCLSWYSTCVQFMKTYGDNHKHQSRLGSNADDVRTELYAVFNKTFEDTGVYIDIPDINHQYPYDPSLGLMLLNGGGGGHHHHGHHLHLKGECHRHLNNCSPYDTGPYISELCTNGTENPNGTDACNKFPHRLTRPDNGYLANLSKFFSHEELILQDINPISLILTVDTAATECAKVFGQCFFYSHYGDHHLKEQCVRFSAYCYRSSLAKLALEHLLGKHYHGEFPKGTECHRKLARGSCKRLPTSDLTGLYYCLHLDTTCETLATLTANEDEDLEEEEDES
;
A
#
# COMPACT_ATOMS: atom_id res chain seq x y z
N MET A 1 20.22 3.84 31.96
CA MET A 1 19.26 2.75 32.21
C MET A 1 18.35 2.59 30.98
N GLN A 2 18.95 2.43 29.79
CA GLN A 2 18.24 2.54 28.51
C GLN A 2 19.01 1.84 27.36
N GLU A 3 19.55 0.65 27.63
CA GLU A 3 20.24 -0.18 26.62
C GLU A 3 19.96 -1.65 26.95
N LYS A 4 18.79 -2.14 26.52
CA LYS A 4 18.51 -3.58 26.58
C LYS A 4 17.37 -4.04 25.68
N TYR A 5 17.24 -3.53 24.45
CA TYR A 5 16.17 -4.02 23.56
C TYR A 5 16.48 -3.98 22.06
N ILE A 6 17.69 -4.30 21.60
CA ILE A 6 17.89 -4.62 20.18
C ILE A 6 18.90 -5.78 20.05
N ASN A 7 18.44 -6.98 20.40
CA ASN A 7 19.02 -8.20 19.86
C ASN A 7 17.99 -9.34 19.97
N LYS A 8 16.99 -9.33 19.07
CA LYS A 8 16.09 -10.47 18.87
C LYS A 8 15.73 -10.57 17.39
N ARG A 9 16.60 -11.24 16.64
CA ARG A 9 16.28 -11.81 15.32
C ARG A 9 15.53 -13.17 15.46
N SER A 10 14.75 -13.33 16.53
CA SER A 10 14.02 -14.57 16.86
C SER A 10 12.93 -14.24 17.89
N GLY A 11 11.66 -14.17 17.48
CA GLY A 11 10.64 -13.86 18.49
C GLY A 11 9.16 -13.81 18.11
N LEU A 12 8.75 -13.52 16.88
CA LEU A 12 7.37 -13.82 16.47
C LEU A 12 7.31 -15.30 16.10
N LYS A 13 7.37 -16.18 17.10
CA LYS A 13 6.83 -17.52 16.93
C LYS A 13 5.32 -17.35 16.93
N ALA A 14 4.76 -17.19 15.73
CA ALA A 14 3.33 -17.22 15.49
C ALA A 14 2.83 -18.65 15.69
N ASP A 15 2.76 -19.11 16.94
CA ASP A 15 1.58 -19.88 17.28
C ASP A 15 0.42 -18.93 17.07
N LEU A 16 -0.58 -19.36 16.30
CA LEU A 16 -1.75 -18.55 15.99
C LEU A 16 -2.26 -17.98 17.31
N ASP A 17 -2.18 -16.66 17.46
CA ASP A 17 -2.49 -16.04 18.73
C ASP A 17 -3.92 -16.44 19.09
N VAL A 18 -4.09 -16.94 20.32
CA VAL A 18 -5.39 -17.30 20.88
C VAL A 18 -6.37 -16.16 20.64
N THR A 19 -5.88 -14.93 20.71
CA THR A 19 -6.63 -13.70 20.48
C THR A 19 -6.98 -13.43 19.01
N VAL A 20 -6.14 -13.81 18.02
CA VAL A 20 -6.51 -13.76 16.58
C VAL A 20 -7.62 -14.75 16.28
N LEU A 21 -7.54 -15.94 16.87
CA LEU A 21 -8.60 -16.92 16.74
C LEU A 21 -9.86 -16.40 17.41
N GLN A 22 -9.76 -15.86 18.62
CA GLN A 22 -10.89 -15.26 19.31
C GLN A 22 -11.56 -14.20 18.44
N SER A 23 -10.86 -13.16 17.98
CA SER A 23 -11.46 -12.06 17.20
C SER A 23 -12.24 -12.51 15.96
N THR A 24 -11.81 -13.57 15.28
CA THR A 24 -12.59 -14.16 14.17
C THR A 24 -13.89 -14.82 14.56
N PHE A 25 -14.00 -15.36 15.78
CA PHE A 25 -15.24 -15.95 16.26
C PHE A 25 -16.27 -14.90 16.67
N PHE A 26 -15.95 -13.59 16.67
CA PHE A 26 -16.85 -12.54 17.18
C PHE A 26 -17.32 -11.53 16.13
N ALA A 27 -16.90 -11.64 14.86
CA ALA A 27 -17.23 -10.66 13.82
C ALA A 27 -18.72 -10.63 13.39
N GLY A 28 -19.65 -11.06 14.26
CA GLY A 28 -21.09 -11.04 14.07
C GLY A 28 -21.84 -10.76 15.38
N ASP A 29 -23.18 -10.79 15.36
CA ASP A 29 -24.03 -10.41 16.50
C ASP A 29 -23.62 -11.11 17.81
N LEU A 30 -23.33 -10.30 18.83
CA LEU A 30 -22.77 -10.67 20.13
C LEU A 30 -23.69 -11.56 20.97
N GLU A 31 -24.96 -11.72 20.59
CA GLU A 31 -25.98 -12.41 21.40
C GLU A 31 -25.75 -13.93 21.51
N ASP A 32 -24.98 -14.55 20.60
CA ASP A 32 -24.71 -16.01 20.66
C ASP A 32 -23.27 -16.40 20.29
N CYS A 33 -22.29 -15.83 20.98
CA CYS A 33 -20.88 -16.25 20.92
C CYS A 33 -20.69 -17.78 20.99
N ASN A 34 -21.39 -18.45 21.91
CA ASN A 34 -21.24 -19.90 22.08
C ASN A 34 -21.81 -20.67 20.88
N GLY A 35 -22.88 -20.19 20.27
CA GLY A 35 -23.43 -20.68 19.00
C GLY A 35 -22.47 -20.43 17.84
N LEU A 36 -21.93 -19.23 17.72
CA LEU A 36 -20.99 -18.83 16.67
C LEU A 36 -19.70 -19.64 16.74
N ARG A 37 -19.10 -19.76 17.94
CA ARG A 37 -17.96 -20.67 18.20
C ARG A 37 -18.28 -22.10 17.82
N LYS A 38 -19.45 -22.64 18.22
CA LYS A 38 -19.84 -24.02 17.87
C LYS A 38 -20.05 -24.20 16.37
N ALA A 39 -20.66 -23.23 15.69
CA ALA A 39 -20.91 -23.26 14.26
C ALA A 39 -19.59 -23.25 13.49
N LEU A 40 -18.69 -22.33 13.82
CA LEU A 40 -17.36 -22.25 13.24
C LEU A 40 -16.55 -23.52 13.56
N CYS A 41 -16.50 -23.99 14.81
CA CYS A 41 -15.82 -25.25 15.16
C CYS A 41 -16.38 -26.47 14.40
N ARG A 42 -17.70 -26.52 14.12
CA ARG A 42 -18.31 -27.58 13.29
C ARG A 42 -17.91 -27.46 11.82
N LEU A 43 -18.04 -26.27 11.22
CA LEU A 43 -17.60 -25.97 9.86
C LEU A 43 -16.14 -26.42 9.68
N TRP A 44 -15.31 -26.07 10.65
CA TRP A 44 -13.89 -26.39 10.67
C TRP A 44 -13.60 -27.87 10.81
N TYR A 45 -14.26 -28.56 11.74
CA TYR A 45 -14.13 -30.01 11.87
C TYR A 45 -14.51 -30.72 10.56
N ASN A 46 -15.58 -30.26 9.91
CA ASN A 46 -16.05 -30.79 8.63
C ASN A 46 -15.06 -30.52 7.49
N SER A 47 -14.48 -29.31 7.43
CA SER A 47 -13.57 -28.89 6.37
C SER A 47 -12.17 -29.49 6.50
N TYR A 48 -11.62 -29.55 7.72
CA TYR A 48 -10.21 -29.88 7.97
C TYR A 48 -9.97 -31.24 8.66
N GLY A 49 -11.04 -31.90 9.15
CA GLY A 49 -10.98 -33.26 9.70
C GLY A 49 -10.04 -33.44 10.89
N GLY A 50 -9.75 -32.39 11.65
CA GLY A 50 -8.81 -32.43 12.78
C GLY A 50 -7.35 -32.70 12.37
N SER A 51 -6.96 -32.39 11.13
CA SER A 51 -5.62 -32.68 10.61
C SER A 51 -4.54 -31.70 11.09
N LYS A 52 -3.25 -32.08 10.93
CA LYS A 52 -2.07 -31.27 11.34
C LYS A 52 -2.08 -29.86 10.72
N GLY A 53 -1.52 -28.88 11.42
CA GLY A 53 -1.42 -27.47 10.99
C GLY A 53 -2.49 -26.62 11.66
N LEU A 54 -3.10 -25.70 10.89
CA LEU A 54 -4.18 -24.82 11.35
C LEU A 54 -5.28 -25.60 12.09
N GLY A 55 -5.77 -26.71 11.50
CA GLY A 55 -6.78 -27.57 12.12
C GLY A 55 -6.42 -28.14 13.50
N ALA A 56 -5.14 -28.37 13.80
CA ALA A 56 -4.70 -28.82 15.12
C ALA A 56 -4.71 -27.66 16.13
N GLN A 57 -4.34 -26.45 15.70
CA GLN A 57 -4.32 -25.25 16.55
C GLN A 57 -5.72 -24.84 17.00
N LEU A 58 -6.74 -24.91 16.14
CA LEU A 58 -8.12 -24.68 16.63
C LEU A 58 -8.78 -25.91 17.20
N SER A 59 -8.24 -27.12 17.01
CA SER A 59 -8.75 -28.27 17.78
C SER A 59 -8.56 -28.07 19.28
N SER A 60 -7.51 -27.35 19.72
CA SER A 60 -7.37 -26.90 21.11
C SER A 60 -8.43 -25.86 21.51
N PHE A 61 -8.87 -25.00 20.59
CA PHE A 61 -9.93 -24.01 20.84
C PHE A 61 -11.33 -24.61 20.86
N CYS A 62 -11.58 -25.55 19.96
CA CYS A 62 -12.83 -26.28 19.80
C CYS A 62 -12.94 -27.46 20.79
N GLY A 63 -12.05 -27.51 21.80
CA GLY A 63 -12.00 -28.51 22.86
C GLY A 63 -13.29 -28.58 23.70
N ARG A 64 -13.52 -29.74 24.33
CA ARG A 64 -14.83 -30.16 24.87
C ARG A 64 -15.38 -29.23 25.98
N ARG A 65 -16.56 -28.66 25.69
CA ARG A 65 -17.67 -28.38 26.63
C ARG A 65 -17.49 -27.33 27.74
N SER A 66 -16.41 -26.57 27.83
CA SER A 66 -16.49 -25.33 28.61
C SER A 66 -17.35 -24.33 27.83
N THR A 67 -18.41 -23.83 28.45
CA THR A 67 -19.05 -22.59 28.02
C THR A 67 -17.96 -21.52 28.00
N VAL A 68 -17.75 -20.88 26.86
CA VAL A 68 -16.89 -19.68 26.83
C VAL A 68 -17.71 -18.59 27.48
N ASP A 69 -17.12 -17.95 28.49
CA ASP A 69 -17.64 -16.70 29.01
C ASP A 69 -17.35 -15.61 27.97
N CYS A 70 -18.41 -14.99 27.49
CA CYS A 70 -18.30 -14.02 26.39
C CYS A 70 -17.83 -12.68 26.92
N GLU A 71 -18.12 -12.39 28.19
CA GLU A 71 -17.71 -11.17 28.87
C GLU A 71 -16.20 -11.20 29.12
N GLU A 72 -15.69 -12.27 29.74
CA GLU A 72 -14.24 -12.48 29.96
C GLU A 72 -13.43 -12.36 28.67
N LEU A 73 -13.99 -12.89 27.58
CA LEU A 73 -13.36 -12.85 26.28
C LEU A 73 -13.37 -11.46 25.62
N TYR A 74 -14.46 -10.73 25.81
CA TYR A 74 -14.52 -9.36 25.33
C TYR A 74 -13.58 -8.46 26.11
N GLU A 75 -13.46 -8.64 27.43
CA GLU A 75 -12.47 -7.97 28.27
C GLU A 75 -11.03 -8.26 27.78
N GLU A 76 -10.71 -9.52 27.45
CA GLU A 76 -9.40 -9.87 26.84
C GLU A 76 -9.17 -9.15 25.51
N LEU A 77 -10.20 -9.01 24.68
CA LEU A 77 -10.10 -8.31 23.39
C LEU A 77 -9.95 -6.80 23.58
N GLU A 78 -10.66 -6.18 24.52
CA GLU A 78 -10.51 -4.76 24.86
C GLU A 78 -9.09 -4.44 25.32
N GLU A 79 -8.51 -5.24 26.22
CA GLU A 79 -7.11 -5.06 26.65
C GLU A 79 -6.13 -5.13 25.46
N LYS A 80 -6.44 -5.98 24.47
CA LYS A 80 -5.63 -6.17 23.26
C LYS A 80 -5.78 -5.03 22.28
N VAL A 81 -6.97 -4.46 22.18
CA VAL A 81 -7.26 -3.25 21.42
C VAL A 81 -6.45 -2.09 22.00
N GLU A 82 -6.49 -1.88 23.31
CA GLU A 82 -5.69 -0.84 23.98
C GLU A 82 -4.18 -1.03 23.75
N GLU A 83 -3.69 -2.27 23.84
CA GLU A 83 -2.28 -2.61 23.54
C GLU A 83 -1.93 -2.29 22.08
N LEU A 84 -2.83 -2.63 21.14
CA LEU A 84 -2.67 -2.37 19.73
C LEU A 84 -2.64 -0.86 19.47
N GLU A 85 -3.60 -0.09 19.98
CA GLU A 85 -3.66 1.36 19.80
C GLU A 85 -2.37 2.06 20.21
N LYS A 86 -1.87 1.68 21.39
CA LYS A 86 -0.60 2.18 21.89
C LYS A 86 0.56 1.84 20.95
N LYS A 87 0.66 0.60 20.48
CA LYS A 87 1.74 0.20 19.55
C LYS A 87 1.64 0.93 18.21
N LEU A 88 0.45 1.03 17.63
CA LEU A 88 0.23 1.71 16.36
C LEU A 88 0.63 3.19 16.43
N SER A 89 0.31 3.87 17.54
CA SER A 89 0.66 5.28 17.74
C SER A 89 2.17 5.51 17.99
N GLU A 90 2.88 4.55 18.59
CA GLU A 90 4.32 4.63 18.84
C GLU A 90 5.19 4.30 17.60
N LEU A 91 4.66 3.54 16.64
CA LEU A 91 5.41 3.05 15.47
C LEU A 91 5.61 4.16 14.41
N THR A 92 6.75 4.84 14.49
CA THR A 92 7.12 5.90 13.53
C THR A 92 7.63 5.37 12.18
N HIS A 93 8.23 4.17 12.14
CA HIS A 93 8.81 3.58 10.91
C HIS A 93 8.66 2.05 10.97
N PRO A 94 7.43 1.52 10.82
CA PRO A 94 7.19 0.08 10.96
C PRO A 94 7.99 -0.71 9.91
N SER A 95 8.57 -1.82 10.31
CA SER A 95 9.17 -2.80 9.39
C SER A 95 8.08 -3.52 8.57
N PRO A 96 8.43 -4.15 7.43
CA PRO A 96 7.46 -4.92 6.65
C PRO A 96 6.75 -6.00 7.47
N ALA A 97 7.48 -6.67 8.38
CA ALA A 97 6.92 -7.69 9.25
C ALA A 97 5.92 -7.09 10.26
N GLU A 98 6.20 -5.90 10.81
CA GLU A 98 5.26 -5.18 11.67
C GLU A 98 4.04 -4.71 10.89
N CYS A 99 4.22 -4.22 9.66
CA CYS A 99 3.12 -3.85 8.79
C CYS A 99 2.18 -5.03 8.51
N LEU A 100 2.69 -6.18 8.07
CA LEU A 100 1.87 -7.38 7.84
C LEU A 100 1.16 -7.83 9.12
N TYR A 101 1.88 -7.87 10.24
CA TYR A 101 1.34 -8.32 11.51
C TYR A 101 0.21 -7.41 12.02
N PHE A 102 0.45 -6.12 12.14
CA PHE A 102 -0.53 -5.20 12.72
C PHE A 102 -1.68 -4.87 11.77
N SER A 103 -1.47 -4.88 10.45
CA SER A 103 -2.58 -4.74 9.51
C SER A 103 -3.48 -5.97 9.48
N GLY A 104 -2.92 -7.15 9.69
CA GLY A 104 -3.71 -8.35 9.96
C GLY A 104 -4.61 -8.17 11.19
N TRP A 105 -4.06 -7.66 12.29
CA TRP A 105 -4.84 -7.33 13.48
C TRP A 105 -5.93 -6.29 13.21
N CYS A 106 -5.62 -5.22 12.49
CA CYS A 106 -6.62 -4.23 12.06
C CYS A 106 -7.76 -4.89 11.26
N THR A 107 -7.44 -5.79 10.34
CA THR A 107 -8.42 -6.54 9.55
C THR A 107 -9.41 -7.32 10.43
N PHE A 108 -8.94 -7.90 11.54
CA PHE A 108 -9.80 -8.66 12.46
C PHE A 108 -10.57 -7.80 13.45
N LEU A 109 -9.92 -6.78 14.02
CA LEU A 109 -10.48 -6.05 15.17
C LEU A 109 -11.35 -4.85 14.78
N VAL A 110 -11.15 -4.24 13.61
CA VAL A 110 -11.92 -3.03 13.22
C VAL A 110 -13.42 -3.28 13.17
N HIS A 111 -13.87 -4.50 12.84
CA HIS A 111 -15.28 -4.85 12.81
C HIS A 111 -15.90 -4.99 14.21
N LEU A 112 -15.07 -5.32 15.20
CA LEU A 112 -15.47 -5.46 16.61
C LEU A 112 -15.37 -4.13 17.36
N PHE A 113 -14.37 -3.33 17.00
CA PHE A 113 -13.99 -2.08 17.64
C PHE A 113 -13.86 -0.99 16.57
N PRO A 114 -14.98 -0.41 16.10
CA PRO A 114 -15.00 0.60 15.04
C PRO A 114 -14.11 1.83 15.34
N GLU A 115 -13.86 2.13 16.60
CA GLU A 115 -12.93 3.17 17.06
C GLU A 115 -11.50 3.00 16.52
N LEU A 116 -11.07 1.76 16.22
CA LEU A 116 -9.77 1.47 15.63
C LEU A 116 -9.65 1.92 14.17
N THR A 117 -10.77 2.17 13.49
CA THR A 117 -10.80 2.41 12.03
C THR A 117 -9.83 3.51 11.61
N GLN A 118 -9.86 4.66 12.28
CA GLN A 118 -9.02 5.80 11.90
C GLN A 118 -7.53 5.49 12.15
N LEU A 119 -7.21 4.89 13.29
CA LEU A 119 -5.83 4.56 13.65
C LEU A 119 -5.23 3.51 12.71
N CYS A 120 -6.00 2.46 12.40
CA CYS A 120 -5.64 1.45 11.42
C CYS A 120 -5.45 2.04 10.02
N ASN A 121 -6.35 2.93 9.57
CA ASN A 121 -6.18 3.62 8.29
C ASN A 121 -4.87 4.42 8.24
N ILE A 122 -4.54 5.17 9.29
CA ILE A 122 -3.28 5.94 9.37
C ILE A 122 -2.08 4.99 9.32
N PHE A 123 -2.11 3.90 10.07
CA PHE A 123 -1.03 2.92 10.11
C PHE A 123 -0.82 2.21 8.77
N GLU A 124 -1.89 1.75 8.12
CA GLU A 124 -1.84 1.05 6.85
C GLU A 124 -1.41 1.96 5.69
N ALA A 125 -1.91 3.21 5.65
CA ALA A 125 -1.48 4.21 4.68
C ALA A 125 0.03 4.47 4.79
N LYS A 126 0.55 4.46 6.01
CA LYS A 126 1.97 4.62 6.29
C LYS A 126 2.79 3.41 5.82
N CYS A 127 2.33 2.19 6.13
CA CYS A 127 2.95 0.96 5.63
C CYS A 127 3.01 0.93 4.10
N TYR A 128 1.91 1.26 3.43
CA TYR A 128 1.86 1.36 1.97
C TYR A 128 2.88 2.35 1.41
N THR A 129 2.87 3.58 1.92
CA THR A 129 3.81 4.64 1.49
C THR A 129 5.26 4.23 1.74
N GLN A 130 5.54 3.61 2.89
CA GLN A 130 6.90 3.22 3.26
C GLN A 130 7.45 2.10 2.38
N GLU A 131 6.66 1.07 2.09
CA GLU A 131 7.13 -0.04 1.23
C GLU A 131 7.30 0.42 -0.23
N ARG A 132 6.42 1.28 -0.74
CA ARG A 132 6.61 1.91 -2.06
C ARG A 132 7.88 2.76 -2.12
N HIS A 133 8.14 3.54 -1.08
CA HIS A 133 9.36 4.31 -0.94
C HIS A 133 10.59 3.39 -0.93
N ARG A 134 10.55 2.30 -0.15
CA ARG A 134 11.64 1.31 -0.05
C ARG A 134 11.92 0.61 -1.37
N ALA A 135 10.88 0.20 -2.09
CA ALA A 135 10.99 -0.40 -3.42
C ALA A 135 11.69 0.57 -4.38
N THR A 136 11.26 1.83 -4.40
CA THR A 136 11.87 2.88 -5.23
C THR A 136 13.34 3.13 -4.86
N VAL A 137 13.69 3.19 -3.57
CA VAL A 137 15.08 3.30 -3.12
C VAL A 137 15.91 2.11 -3.59
N THR A 138 15.36 0.89 -3.52
CA THR A 138 16.05 -0.33 -3.94
C THR A 138 16.38 -0.29 -5.43
N VAL A 139 15.42 0.14 -6.26
CA VAL A 139 15.63 0.34 -7.71
C VAL A 139 16.68 1.41 -7.96
N LEU A 140 16.58 2.57 -7.34
CA LEU A 140 17.55 3.65 -7.56
C LEU A 140 18.97 3.24 -7.13
N LEU A 141 19.12 2.55 -6.00
CA LEU A 141 20.40 2.05 -5.54
C LEU A 141 21.01 1.02 -6.51
N SER A 142 20.20 0.16 -7.15
CA SER A 142 20.74 -0.79 -8.14
C SER A 142 21.32 -0.08 -9.36
N PHE A 143 20.73 1.04 -9.79
CA PHE A 143 21.23 1.85 -10.91
C PHE A 143 22.40 2.80 -10.54
N LEU A 144 22.46 3.24 -9.30
CA LEU A 144 23.48 4.18 -8.80
C LEU A 144 24.69 3.46 -8.20
N SER A 145 24.61 2.15 -7.96
CA SER A 145 25.71 1.36 -7.40
C SER A 145 26.99 1.53 -8.22
N GLY A 146 28.08 1.90 -7.55
CA GLY A 146 29.36 2.24 -8.18
C GLY A 146 29.52 3.68 -8.67
N TYR A 147 28.49 4.53 -8.48
CA TYR A 147 28.52 5.99 -8.76
C TYR A 147 28.23 6.81 -7.50
N LEU A 148 28.23 6.18 -6.31
CA LEU A 148 27.99 6.82 -5.01
C LEU A 148 29.29 7.20 -4.30
N HIS A 149 30.38 7.45 -5.03
CA HIS A 149 31.67 7.86 -4.45
C HIS A 149 31.75 9.37 -4.24
N THR A 150 31.17 10.14 -5.18
CA THR A 150 31.10 11.59 -5.11
C THR A 150 29.69 12.08 -5.42
N LEU A 151 29.38 13.28 -4.95
CA LEU A 151 28.09 13.91 -5.23
C LEU A 151 27.88 14.17 -6.74
N GLU A 152 28.96 14.51 -7.45
CA GLU A 152 28.94 14.77 -8.90
C GLU A 152 28.67 13.50 -9.72
N GLU A 153 29.33 12.39 -9.39
CA GLU A 153 29.07 11.10 -10.03
C GLU A 153 27.64 10.63 -9.80
N CYS A 154 27.15 10.75 -8.56
CA CYS A 154 25.79 10.40 -8.22
C CYS A 154 24.79 11.26 -8.98
N HIS A 155 25.00 12.58 -9.01
CA HIS A 155 24.15 13.53 -9.73
C HIS A 155 24.07 13.21 -11.22
N HIS A 156 25.21 13.01 -11.86
CA HIS A 156 25.28 12.68 -13.30
C HIS A 156 24.54 11.37 -13.60
N ARG A 157 24.76 10.33 -12.79
CA ARG A 157 24.09 9.04 -12.98
C ARG A 157 22.59 9.12 -12.70
N LEU A 158 22.19 9.79 -11.63
CA LEU A 158 20.79 9.97 -11.25
C LEU A 158 20.03 10.72 -12.34
N LYS A 159 20.63 11.75 -12.94
CA LYS A 159 20.04 12.47 -14.08
C LYS A 159 19.66 11.54 -15.23
N GLY A 160 20.56 10.63 -15.62
CA GLY A 160 20.30 9.65 -16.68
C GLY A 160 19.17 8.68 -16.32
N VAL A 161 19.16 8.19 -15.08
CA VAL A 161 18.12 7.27 -14.58
C VAL A 161 16.75 7.95 -14.49
N CYS A 162 16.71 9.21 -14.07
CA CYS A 162 15.49 9.97 -13.88
C CYS A 162 14.72 10.26 -15.16
N VAL A 163 15.38 10.30 -16.32
CA VAL A 163 14.71 10.38 -17.61
C VAL A 163 13.77 9.18 -17.82
N SER A 164 14.13 8.00 -17.32
CA SER A 164 13.33 6.79 -17.45
C SER A 164 12.38 6.55 -16.26
N LEU A 165 12.81 6.86 -15.03
CA LEU A 165 12.05 6.55 -13.81
C LEU A 165 11.12 7.65 -13.32
N ALA A 166 11.37 8.93 -13.60
CA ALA A 166 10.55 10.00 -13.02
C ALA A 166 9.09 10.00 -13.52
N GLY A 167 8.79 9.25 -14.58
CA GLY A 167 7.45 9.03 -15.07
C GLY A 167 6.73 7.82 -14.49
N THR A 168 7.43 6.91 -13.79
CA THR A 168 6.88 5.61 -13.43
C THR A 168 6.19 5.58 -12.08
N THR A 169 6.73 6.27 -11.07
CA THR A 169 6.09 6.37 -9.75
C THR A 169 6.23 7.77 -9.14
N PRO A 170 5.29 8.17 -8.26
CA PRO A 170 5.40 9.41 -7.51
C PRO A 170 6.68 9.52 -6.67
N GLU A 171 7.09 8.40 -6.08
CA GLU A 171 8.31 8.31 -5.27
C GLU A 171 9.57 8.50 -6.11
N ALA A 172 9.63 7.88 -7.29
CA ALA A 172 10.77 8.05 -8.21
C ALA A 172 10.88 9.52 -8.65
N ARG A 173 9.73 10.14 -8.98
CA ARG A 173 9.67 11.57 -9.28
C ARG A 173 10.17 12.43 -8.12
N PHE A 174 9.80 12.10 -6.88
CA PHE A 174 10.28 12.80 -5.68
C PHE A 174 11.81 12.74 -5.53
N PHE A 175 12.40 11.54 -5.60
CA PHE A 175 13.86 11.39 -5.52
C PHE A 175 14.58 12.11 -6.65
N CYS A 176 14.02 12.04 -7.87
CA CYS A 176 14.57 12.73 -9.01
C CYS A 176 14.57 14.24 -8.83
N LEU A 177 13.54 14.83 -8.23
CA LEU A 177 13.51 16.27 -7.98
C LEU A 177 14.42 16.72 -6.82
N SER A 178 14.66 15.84 -5.86
CA SER A 178 15.47 16.12 -4.67
C SER A 178 16.85 15.48 -4.76
N TRP A 179 17.56 15.67 -5.88
CA TRP A 179 18.76 14.88 -6.17
C TRP A 179 19.86 15.02 -5.12
N TYR A 180 20.05 16.22 -4.56
CA TYR A 180 21.11 16.47 -3.60
C TYR A 180 20.89 15.64 -2.32
N SER A 181 19.70 15.74 -1.71
CA SER A 181 19.38 14.97 -0.51
C SER A 181 19.34 13.47 -0.79
N THR A 182 18.85 13.08 -1.97
CA THR A 182 18.85 11.69 -2.45
C THR A 182 20.27 11.11 -2.51
N CYS A 183 21.19 11.81 -3.18
CA CYS A 183 22.58 11.38 -3.28
C CYS A 183 23.26 11.31 -1.92
N VAL A 184 23.08 12.32 -1.06
CA VAL A 184 23.64 12.32 0.31
C VAL A 184 23.11 11.12 1.12
N GLN A 185 21.81 10.83 1.04
CA GLN A 185 21.21 9.69 1.71
C GLN A 185 21.79 8.37 1.20
N PHE A 186 21.87 8.20 -0.12
CA PHE A 186 22.36 6.96 -0.73
C PHE A 186 23.85 6.72 -0.50
N MET A 187 24.68 7.76 -0.56
CA MET A 187 26.10 7.67 -0.22
C MET A 187 26.30 7.17 1.22
N LYS A 188 25.47 7.66 2.17
CA LYS A 188 25.47 7.19 3.56
C LYS A 188 25.07 5.71 3.65
N THR A 189 23.96 5.32 3.02
CA THR A 189 23.48 3.92 3.03
C THR A 189 24.45 2.95 2.34
N TYR A 190 25.15 3.41 1.31
CA TYR A 190 26.09 2.61 0.52
C TYR A 190 27.40 2.34 1.26
N GLY A 191 27.92 3.34 1.98
CA GLY A 191 29.13 3.21 2.80
C GLY A 191 29.06 2.09 3.85
N ASP A 192 27.85 1.75 4.30
CA ASP A 192 27.62 0.76 5.36
C ASP A 192 27.58 -0.71 4.88
N ASN A 193 27.43 -1.00 3.57
CA ASN A 193 26.97 -2.33 3.10
C ASN A 193 27.77 -2.98 1.94
N HIS A 194 29.01 -2.57 1.67
CA HIS A 194 29.74 -3.01 0.48
C HIS A 194 30.13 -4.51 0.42
N LYS A 195 29.23 -5.35 -0.11
CA LYS A 195 29.59 -6.55 -0.90
C LYS A 195 28.59 -6.79 -2.04
N HIS A 196 29.11 -6.63 -3.26
CA HIS A 196 28.56 -7.07 -4.55
C HIS A 196 27.20 -6.51 -5.00
N GLN A 197 27.23 -5.64 -6.02
CA GLN A 197 26.13 -5.54 -6.97
C GLN A 197 26.67 -5.32 -8.39
N SER A 198 26.05 -6.00 -9.34
CA SER A 198 26.32 -5.96 -10.77
C SER A 198 25.96 -4.60 -11.37
N ARG A 199 26.78 -4.13 -12.32
CA ARG A 199 26.48 -2.93 -13.11
C ARG A 199 25.31 -3.24 -14.05
N LEU A 200 24.13 -2.68 -13.76
CA LEU A 200 23.00 -2.69 -14.69
C LEU A 200 23.22 -1.65 -15.80
N GLY A 201 22.78 -2.00 -17.01
CA GLY A 201 22.76 -1.10 -18.17
C GLY A 201 21.87 0.11 -17.93
N SER A 202 22.05 1.15 -18.74
CA SER A 202 21.30 2.42 -18.63
C SER A 202 20.29 2.63 -19.74
N ASN A 203 19.93 1.58 -20.49
CA ASN A 203 18.86 1.70 -21.47
C ASN A 203 17.50 1.68 -20.73
N ALA A 204 16.46 2.27 -21.34
CA ALA A 204 15.14 2.39 -20.69
C ALA A 204 14.46 1.03 -20.45
N ASP A 205 14.74 0.02 -21.29
CA ASP A 205 14.17 -1.32 -21.16
C ASP A 205 14.75 -2.09 -19.96
N ASP A 206 16.06 -1.96 -19.71
CA ASP A 206 16.76 -2.50 -18.54
C ASP A 206 16.18 -1.85 -17.27
N VAL A 207 15.95 -0.54 -17.31
CA VAL A 207 15.35 0.22 -16.21
C VAL A 207 13.95 -0.30 -15.87
N ARG A 208 13.11 -0.44 -16.88
CA ARG A 208 11.75 -0.93 -16.71
C ARG A 208 11.72 -2.39 -16.23
N THR A 209 12.57 -3.24 -16.77
CA THR A 209 12.66 -4.66 -16.38
C THR A 209 13.07 -4.80 -14.92
N GLU A 210 14.11 -4.09 -14.49
CA GLU A 210 14.55 -4.08 -13.09
C GLU A 210 13.48 -3.51 -12.16
N LEU A 211 12.80 -2.43 -12.58
CA LEU A 211 11.71 -1.82 -11.83
C LEU A 211 10.60 -2.84 -11.55
N TYR A 212 10.11 -3.54 -12.58
CA TYR A 212 9.12 -4.61 -12.42
C TYR A 212 9.63 -5.76 -11.56
N ALA A 213 10.89 -6.16 -11.71
CA ALA A 213 11.48 -7.22 -10.89
C ALA A 213 11.48 -6.84 -9.39
N VAL A 214 11.83 -5.59 -9.07
CA VAL A 214 11.80 -5.10 -7.68
C VAL A 214 10.37 -4.93 -7.16
N PHE A 215 9.43 -4.47 -7.99
CA PHE A 215 8.03 -4.32 -7.57
C PHE A 215 7.36 -5.67 -7.33
N ASN A 216 7.57 -6.64 -8.22
CA ASN A 216 7.09 -8.01 -8.01
C ASN A 216 7.70 -8.61 -6.74
N LYS A 217 9.00 -8.43 -6.52
CA LYS A 217 9.64 -8.89 -5.28
C LYS A 217 9.12 -8.18 -4.05
N THR A 218 8.82 -6.88 -4.13
CA THR A 218 8.24 -6.12 -3.02
C THR A 218 6.86 -6.69 -2.69
N PHE A 219 6.04 -6.95 -3.70
CA PHE A 219 4.75 -7.59 -3.51
C PHE A 219 4.87 -8.99 -2.86
N GLU A 220 5.81 -9.82 -3.31
CA GLU A 220 6.07 -11.13 -2.69
C GLU A 220 6.53 -11.03 -1.22
N ASP A 221 7.42 -10.08 -0.93
CA ASP A 221 8.05 -9.94 0.39
C ASP A 221 7.16 -9.21 1.41
N THR A 222 6.30 -8.29 0.95
CA THR A 222 5.60 -7.32 1.82
C THR A 222 4.10 -7.21 1.54
N GLY A 223 3.60 -7.83 0.47
CA GLY A 223 2.21 -7.75 0.06
C GLY A 223 1.80 -6.41 -0.53
N VAL A 224 2.74 -5.50 -0.81
CA VAL A 224 2.45 -4.20 -1.43
C VAL A 224 2.55 -4.30 -2.94
N TYR A 225 1.41 -4.18 -3.61
CA TYR A 225 1.33 -4.11 -5.05
C TYR A 225 1.64 -2.69 -5.51
N ILE A 226 2.50 -2.58 -6.53
CA ILE A 226 2.94 -1.30 -7.06
C ILE A 226 2.73 -1.33 -8.57
N ASP A 227 1.63 -0.72 -9.01
CA ASP A 227 1.46 -0.45 -10.43
C ASP A 227 2.25 0.79 -10.87
N ILE A 228 2.47 0.86 -12.19
CA ILE A 228 3.09 1.98 -12.87
C ILE A 228 1.97 2.76 -13.57
N PRO A 229 1.42 3.80 -12.94
CA PRO A 229 0.37 4.59 -13.57
C PRO A 229 0.94 5.44 -14.71
N ASP A 230 0.18 5.60 -15.79
CA ASP A 230 0.46 6.63 -16.79
C ASP A 230 -0.04 7.99 -16.30
N ILE A 231 0.73 8.62 -15.40
CA ILE A 231 0.44 9.96 -14.86
C ILE A 231 0.79 11.10 -15.81
N ASN A 232 1.37 10.81 -16.99
CA ASN A 232 1.89 11.81 -17.90
C ASN A 232 0.89 12.23 -18.98
N HIS A 233 -0.23 11.52 -19.14
CA HIS A 233 -1.15 11.72 -20.25
C HIS A 233 -1.92 13.06 -20.26
N GLN A 234 -1.95 13.82 -19.16
CA GLN A 234 -2.63 15.12 -19.15
C GLN A 234 -1.70 16.32 -18.90
N TYR A 235 -0.77 16.26 -17.93
CA TYR A 235 0.12 17.40 -17.61
C TYR A 235 1.41 16.94 -16.91
N PRO A 236 2.48 16.63 -17.66
CA PRO A 236 3.68 16.01 -17.10
C PRO A 236 4.46 16.90 -16.10
N TYR A 237 4.32 18.23 -16.20
CA TYR A 237 5.01 19.21 -15.34
C TYR A 237 4.40 19.38 -13.95
N ASP A 238 3.10 19.14 -13.79
CA ASP A 238 2.34 19.63 -12.64
C ASP A 238 2.64 18.88 -11.35
N PRO A 239 2.79 17.55 -11.35
CA PRO A 239 3.28 16.84 -10.18
C PRO A 239 4.68 17.30 -9.76
N SER A 240 5.55 17.62 -10.73
CA SER A 240 6.91 18.08 -10.43
C SER A 240 6.91 19.48 -9.82
N LEU A 241 6.06 20.39 -10.29
CA LEU A 241 5.89 21.70 -9.68
C LEU A 241 5.32 21.60 -8.26
N GLY A 242 4.34 20.73 -8.02
CA GLY A 242 3.82 20.46 -6.69
C GLY A 242 4.92 19.98 -5.73
N LEU A 243 5.67 18.95 -6.11
CA LEU A 243 6.77 18.44 -5.28
C LEU A 243 7.88 19.46 -5.03
N MET A 244 8.25 20.23 -6.05
CA MET A 244 9.25 21.31 -5.92
C MET A 244 8.84 22.31 -4.84
N LEU A 245 7.56 22.72 -4.83
CA LEU A 245 7.01 23.65 -3.86
C LEU A 245 6.93 23.05 -2.45
N LEU A 246 6.68 21.74 -2.31
CA LEU A 246 6.70 21.06 -1.00
C LEU A 246 8.11 21.00 -0.40
N ASN A 247 9.13 20.73 -1.22
CA ASN A 247 10.52 20.62 -0.77
C ASN A 247 11.15 21.97 -0.39
N GLY A 248 10.55 23.10 -0.80
CA GLY A 248 11.04 24.44 -0.53
C GLY A 248 11.02 24.90 0.93
N GLY A 249 10.55 24.06 1.86
CA GLY A 249 10.63 24.33 3.30
C GLY A 249 9.60 25.34 3.81
N GLY A 250 8.61 25.72 2.98
CA GLY A 250 7.48 26.55 3.37
C GLY A 250 6.47 25.79 4.24
N GLY A 251 6.90 25.21 5.36
CA GLY A 251 6.01 24.56 6.34
C GLY A 251 5.10 25.51 7.12
N GLY A 252 4.91 26.74 6.64
CA GLY A 252 3.99 27.68 7.24
C GLY A 252 2.55 27.27 6.95
N HIS A 253 1.73 27.16 7.99
CA HIS A 253 0.29 26.95 7.88
C HIS A 253 -0.32 28.02 6.96
N HIS A 254 -0.52 27.67 5.69
CA HIS A 254 -1.11 28.57 4.72
C HIS A 254 -2.63 28.58 4.97
N HIS A 255 -3.14 29.71 5.45
CA HIS A 255 -4.58 29.99 5.52
C HIS A 255 -4.96 30.95 4.40
N HIS A 256 -5.91 30.52 3.55
CA HIS A 256 -6.82 31.26 2.66
C HIS A 256 -6.31 32.41 1.75
N GLY A 257 -4.99 32.59 1.56
CA GLY A 257 -4.38 33.54 0.60
C GLY A 257 -3.57 32.91 -0.54
N HIS A 258 -3.87 31.68 -0.94
CA HIS A 258 -2.90 30.71 -1.50
C HIS A 258 -2.38 30.95 -2.93
N HIS A 259 -3.13 31.56 -3.85
CA HIS A 259 -2.73 31.53 -5.28
C HIS A 259 -1.50 32.39 -5.59
N LEU A 260 -1.45 33.61 -5.05
CA LEU A 260 -0.32 34.52 -5.28
C LEU A 260 0.96 33.98 -4.64
N HIS A 261 0.84 33.32 -3.49
CA HIS A 261 1.96 32.68 -2.81
C HIS A 261 2.51 31.51 -3.63
N LEU A 262 1.67 30.55 -4.04
CA LEU A 262 2.11 29.40 -4.84
C LEU A 262 2.77 29.83 -6.16
N LYS A 263 2.21 30.84 -6.83
CA LYS A 263 2.81 31.41 -8.05
C LYS A 263 4.19 32.03 -7.75
N GLY A 264 4.30 32.88 -6.72
CA GLY A 264 5.55 33.53 -6.36
C GLY A 264 6.64 32.53 -5.99
N GLU A 265 6.30 31.51 -5.21
CA GLU A 265 7.20 30.41 -4.84
C GLU A 265 7.62 29.60 -6.05
N CYS A 266 6.71 29.32 -6.99
CA CYS A 266 7.02 28.60 -8.22
C CYS A 266 8.10 29.35 -9.03
N HIS A 267 7.89 30.65 -9.28
CA HIS A 267 8.89 31.48 -9.95
C HIS A 267 10.20 31.57 -9.15
N ARG A 268 10.15 31.65 -7.81
CA ARG A 268 11.35 31.68 -6.97
C ARG A 268 12.20 30.43 -7.15
N HIS A 269 11.57 29.25 -7.18
CA HIS A 269 12.25 27.98 -7.39
C HIS A 269 12.74 27.82 -8.84
N LEU A 270 11.95 28.18 -9.85
CA LEU A 270 12.39 28.09 -11.25
C LEU A 270 13.44 29.14 -11.61
N ASN A 271 13.56 30.26 -10.90
CA ASN A 271 14.69 31.19 -11.08
C ASN A 271 16.01 30.64 -10.50
N ASN A 272 15.99 29.48 -9.85
CA ASN A 272 17.16 28.75 -9.38
C ASN A 272 16.95 27.24 -9.60
N CYS A 273 16.98 26.80 -10.86
CA CYS A 273 16.63 25.41 -11.22
C CYS A 273 17.69 24.36 -10.88
N SER A 274 18.92 24.75 -10.56
CA SER A 274 20.04 23.83 -10.29
C SER A 274 19.72 22.72 -9.28
N PRO A 275 18.91 22.94 -8.21
CA PRO A 275 18.51 21.87 -7.29
C PRO A 275 17.58 20.81 -7.90
N TYR A 276 17.00 21.04 -9.08
CA TYR A 276 15.94 20.22 -9.69
C TYR A 276 16.28 19.72 -11.10
N ASP A 277 17.52 19.93 -11.57
CA ASP A 277 17.93 19.72 -12.97
C ASP A 277 18.04 18.23 -13.38
N THR A 278 17.84 17.32 -12.44
CA THR A 278 17.67 15.87 -12.61
C THR A 278 16.23 15.47 -12.93
N GLY A 279 15.26 16.32 -12.60
CA GLY A 279 13.86 16.11 -12.97
C GLY A 279 13.65 16.48 -14.44
N PRO A 280 13.35 15.52 -15.35
CA PRO A 280 13.25 15.81 -16.78
C PRO A 280 12.19 16.90 -17.06
N TYR A 281 11.07 16.86 -16.35
CA TYR A 281 9.99 17.83 -16.51
C TYR A 281 10.33 19.24 -16.02
N ILE A 282 11.09 19.40 -14.94
CA ILE A 282 11.53 20.73 -14.49
C ILE A 282 12.60 21.28 -15.42
N SER A 283 13.49 20.41 -15.93
CA SER A 283 14.56 20.84 -16.83
C SER A 283 14.04 21.54 -18.09
N GLU A 284 12.86 21.14 -18.59
CA GLU A 284 12.19 21.77 -19.74
C GLU A 284 11.61 23.16 -19.44
N LEU A 285 11.39 23.48 -18.16
CA LEU A 285 10.90 24.79 -17.69
C LEU A 285 12.03 25.79 -17.44
N CYS A 286 13.29 25.37 -17.64
CA CYS A 286 14.48 26.12 -17.32
C CYS A 286 15.38 26.32 -18.55
N THR A 287 16.16 27.39 -18.56
CA THR A 287 17.23 27.65 -19.53
C THR A 287 18.35 28.35 -18.81
N ASN A 288 19.58 27.82 -18.89
CA ASN A 288 20.76 28.34 -18.20
C ASN A 288 20.57 28.51 -16.68
N GLY A 289 19.84 27.57 -16.05
CA GLY A 289 19.58 27.58 -14.60
C GLY A 289 18.48 28.53 -14.13
N THR A 290 17.85 29.27 -15.04
CA THR A 290 16.75 30.21 -14.74
C THR A 290 15.46 29.82 -15.47
N GLU A 291 14.33 30.33 -15.00
CA GLU A 291 13.02 30.10 -15.57
C GLU A 291 12.99 30.55 -17.05
N ASN A 292 12.41 29.72 -17.92
CA ASN A 292 12.18 30.06 -19.33
C ASN A 292 10.70 30.43 -19.56
N PRO A 293 10.30 30.85 -20.77
CA PRO A 293 8.91 31.20 -21.05
C PRO A 293 7.89 30.09 -20.75
N ASN A 294 8.26 28.81 -20.94
CA ASN A 294 7.41 27.68 -20.61
C ASN A 294 7.25 27.54 -19.09
N GLY A 295 8.34 27.72 -18.32
CA GLY A 295 8.31 27.77 -16.87
C GLY A 295 7.41 28.88 -16.34
N THR A 296 7.55 30.08 -16.90
CA THR A 296 6.69 31.22 -16.54
C THR A 296 5.22 30.90 -16.80
N ASP A 297 4.88 30.32 -17.96
CA ASP A 297 3.51 29.90 -18.28
C ASP A 297 3.00 28.80 -17.34
N ALA A 298 3.82 27.80 -17.06
CA ALA A 298 3.48 26.69 -16.16
C ALA A 298 3.22 27.19 -14.73
N CYS A 299 4.07 28.07 -14.18
CA CYS A 299 3.88 28.70 -12.87
C CYS A 299 2.64 29.61 -12.83
N ASN A 300 2.34 30.34 -13.91
CA ASN A 300 1.13 31.15 -14.00
C ASN A 300 -0.14 30.29 -13.98
N LYS A 301 -0.12 29.14 -14.67
CA LYS A 301 -1.27 28.24 -14.78
C LYS A 301 -1.41 27.29 -13.60
N PHE A 302 -0.34 27.01 -12.86
CA PHE A 302 -0.34 26.00 -11.80
C PHE A 302 -1.38 26.25 -10.69
N PRO A 303 -1.48 27.45 -10.06
CA PRO A 303 -2.50 27.68 -9.04
C PRO A 303 -3.93 27.45 -9.55
N HIS A 304 -4.21 27.88 -10.78
CA HIS A 304 -5.50 27.68 -11.41
C HIS A 304 -5.78 26.19 -11.68
N ARG A 305 -4.81 25.44 -12.21
CA ARG A 305 -4.96 23.98 -12.41
C ARG A 305 -5.10 23.20 -11.10
N LEU A 306 -4.45 23.66 -10.04
CA LEU A 306 -4.56 23.04 -8.72
C LEU A 306 -5.97 23.21 -8.13
N THR A 307 -6.53 24.41 -8.18
CA THR A 307 -7.73 24.77 -7.40
C THR A 307 -8.97 25.08 -8.23
N ARG A 308 -8.95 24.88 -9.54
CA ARG A 308 -10.13 25.16 -10.39
C ARG A 308 -11.34 24.35 -9.87
N PRO A 309 -12.49 25.00 -9.60
CA PRO A 309 -13.62 24.34 -8.94
C PRO A 309 -14.19 23.12 -9.67
N ASP A 310 -14.20 23.12 -11.00
CA ASP A 310 -14.90 22.07 -11.76
C ASP A 310 -13.98 20.93 -12.22
N ASN A 311 -12.70 21.22 -12.43
CA ASN A 311 -11.77 20.26 -13.02
C ASN A 311 -10.30 20.47 -12.60
N GLY A 312 -10.07 21.24 -11.54
CA GLY A 312 -8.74 21.34 -10.94
C GLY A 312 -8.37 20.04 -10.23
N TYR A 313 -7.09 19.85 -9.91
CA TYR A 313 -6.63 18.62 -9.26
C TYR A 313 -7.34 18.34 -7.93
N LEU A 314 -7.47 19.37 -7.08
CA LEU A 314 -8.16 19.23 -5.80
C LEU A 314 -9.66 18.94 -6.01
N ALA A 315 -10.30 19.60 -6.98
CA ALA A 315 -11.70 19.36 -7.30
C ALA A 315 -11.95 17.95 -7.86
N ASN A 316 -11.07 17.45 -8.73
CA ASN A 316 -11.15 16.10 -9.29
C ASN A 316 -10.97 15.04 -8.19
N LEU A 317 -10.02 15.24 -7.28
CA LEU A 317 -9.84 14.37 -6.12
C LEU A 317 -11.04 14.42 -5.19
N SER A 318 -11.53 15.61 -4.83
CA SER A 318 -12.73 15.75 -4.00
C SER A 318 -13.94 15.09 -4.68
N LYS A 319 -14.12 15.28 -5.99
CA LYS A 319 -15.19 14.65 -6.76
C LYS A 319 -15.06 13.13 -6.73
N PHE A 320 -13.87 12.59 -6.94
CA PHE A 320 -13.60 11.15 -6.82
C PHE A 320 -14.07 10.64 -5.45
N PHE A 321 -13.63 11.26 -4.35
CA PHE A 321 -14.04 10.85 -3.01
C PHE A 321 -15.51 11.09 -2.70
N SER A 322 -16.19 12.05 -3.34
CA SER A 322 -17.64 12.24 -3.18
C SER A 322 -18.49 11.18 -3.90
N HIS A 323 -17.97 10.57 -4.97
CA HIS A 323 -18.67 9.47 -5.65
C HIS A 323 -18.34 8.13 -5.00
N GLU A 324 -17.09 7.97 -4.54
CA GLU A 324 -16.56 6.73 -3.95
C GLU A 324 -16.62 6.67 -2.43
N GLU A 325 -17.35 7.59 -1.77
CA GLU A 325 -17.48 7.57 -0.31
C GLU A 325 -18.10 6.26 0.20
N LEU A 326 -18.90 5.59 -0.64
CA LEU A 326 -19.45 4.26 -0.39
C LEU A 326 -18.39 3.15 -0.49
N ILE A 327 -17.38 3.28 -1.35
CA ILE A 327 -16.32 2.27 -1.49
C ILE A 327 -15.37 2.33 -0.29
N LEU A 328 -15.15 3.49 0.33
CA LEU A 328 -14.18 3.63 1.42
C LEU A 328 -14.73 3.36 2.82
N GLN A 329 -16.03 3.11 2.96
CA GLN A 329 -16.69 2.79 4.24
C GLN A 329 -16.93 1.28 4.33
N ASP A 330 -16.48 0.66 5.43
CA ASP A 330 -16.76 -0.74 5.81
C ASP A 330 -16.50 -1.79 4.74
N ILE A 331 -15.30 -1.75 4.16
CA ILE A 331 -14.91 -2.78 3.21
C ILE A 331 -14.62 -4.07 3.96
N ASN A 332 -15.57 -4.99 3.85
CA ASN A 332 -15.35 -6.38 4.21
C ASN A 332 -14.10 -6.88 3.46
N PRO A 333 -13.08 -7.43 4.15
CA PRO A 333 -11.89 -7.94 3.49
C PRO A 333 -12.18 -8.92 2.34
N ILE A 334 -13.32 -9.63 2.38
CA ILE A 334 -13.79 -10.52 1.31
C ILE A 334 -14.25 -9.76 0.08
N SER A 335 -14.93 -8.63 0.20
CA SER A 335 -15.34 -7.87 -1.00
C SER A 335 -14.15 -7.28 -1.74
N LEU A 336 -13.02 -7.03 -1.05
CA LEU A 336 -11.79 -6.56 -1.70
C LEU A 336 -11.33 -7.49 -2.81
N ILE A 337 -11.50 -8.81 -2.64
CA ILE A 337 -11.14 -9.84 -3.63
C ILE A 337 -11.77 -9.53 -4.99
N LEU A 338 -13.03 -9.09 -5.03
CA LEU A 338 -13.76 -8.79 -6.27
C LEU A 338 -13.21 -7.58 -7.02
N THR A 339 -12.50 -6.71 -6.31
CA THR A 339 -12.03 -5.43 -6.82
C THR A 339 -10.52 -5.37 -6.98
N VAL A 340 -9.80 -6.48 -6.79
CA VAL A 340 -8.32 -6.43 -6.69
C VAL A 340 -7.66 -5.78 -7.90
N ASP A 341 -8.06 -6.14 -9.12
CA ASP A 341 -7.41 -5.63 -10.33
C ASP A 341 -7.88 -4.23 -10.74
N THR A 342 -9.16 -3.91 -10.52
CA THR A 342 -9.66 -2.54 -10.67
C THR A 342 -9.02 -1.60 -9.64
N ALA A 343 -8.95 -2.06 -8.38
CA ALA A 343 -8.31 -1.36 -7.28
C ALA A 343 -6.83 -1.13 -7.56
N ALA A 344 -6.10 -2.08 -8.15
CA ALA A 344 -4.69 -1.90 -8.51
C ALA A 344 -4.46 -0.68 -9.42
N THR A 345 -5.22 -0.58 -10.51
CA THR A 345 -5.13 0.53 -11.46
C THR A 345 -5.56 1.86 -10.83
N GLU A 346 -6.68 1.85 -10.12
CA GLU A 346 -7.19 3.04 -9.43
C GLU A 346 -6.24 3.50 -8.31
N CYS A 347 -5.70 2.56 -7.55
CA CYS A 347 -4.71 2.81 -6.52
C CYS A 347 -3.49 3.50 -7.08
N ALA A 348 -2.95 3.02 -8.20
CA ALA A 348 -1.81 3.66 -8.84
C ALA A 348 -2.10 5.13 -9.23
N LYS A 349 -3.26 5.38 -9.83
CA LYS A 349 -3.67 6.69 -10.31
C LYS A 349 -3.98 7.67 -9.17
N VAL A 350 -4.88 7.30 -8.27
CA VAL A 350 -5.39 8.16 -7.20
C VAL A 350 -4.36 8.34 -6.11
N PHE A 351 -3.58 7.30 -5.77
CA PHE A 351 -2.45 7.46 -4.84
C PHE A 351 -1.45 8.49 -5.35
N GLY A 352 -1.11 8.48 -6.65
CA GLY A 352 -0.24 9.49 -7.23
C GLY A 352 -0.78 10.90 -7.04
N GLN A 353 -2.06 11.12 -7.32
CA GLN A 353 -2.70 12.42 -7.09
C GLN A 353 -2.69 12.82 -5.60
N CYS A 354 -3.01 11.89 -4.70
CA CYS A 354 -2.92 12.11 -3.25
C CYS A 354 -1.51 12.46 -2.80
N PHE A 355 -0.49 11.75 -3.29
CA PHE A 355 0.91 11.99 -2.98
C PHE A 355 1.34 13.41 -3.38
N PHE A 356 0.93 13.88 -4.56
CA PHE A 356 1.32 15.21 -5.04
C PHE A 356 0.49 16.35 -4.46
N TYR A 357 -0.81 16.14 -4.27
CA TYR A 357 -1.75 17.24 -4.09
C TYR A 357 -2.46 17.30 -2.75
N SER A 358 -2.51 16.21 -1.97
CA SER A 358 -3.23 16.18 -0.69
C SER A 358 -2.73 17.27 0.28
N HIS A 359 -1.44 17.59 0.25
CA HIS A 359 -0.84 18.64 1.08
C HIS A 359 -1.48 20.03 0.89
N TYR A 360 -1.96 20.32 -0.33
CA TYR A 360 -2.66 21.56 -0.69
C TYR A 360 -4.17 21.51 -0.44
N GLY A 361 -4.70 20.32 -0.17
CA GLY A 361 -6.09 20.10 0.21
C GLY A 361 -6.44 20.61 1.60
N ASP A 362 -7.74 20.68 1.87
CA ASP A 362 -8.26 20.85 3.21
C ASP A 362 -8.05 19.58 4.06
N HIS A 363 -8.47 19.64 5.33
CA HIS A 363 -8.35 18.50 6.24
C HIS A 363 -9.11 17.26 5.74
N HIS A 364 -10.30 17.45 5.16
CA HIS A 364 -11.13 16.36 4.69
C HIS A 364 -10.45 15.61 3.54
N LEU A 365 -9.92 16.32 2.54
CA LEU A 365 -9.23 15.70 1.42
C LEU A 365 -7.97 14.93 1.88
N LYS A 366 -7.24 15.46 2.86
CA LYS A 366 -6.08 14.77 3.45
C LYS A 366 -6.49 13.46 4.11
N GLU A 367 -7.57 13.49 4.89
CA GLU A 367 -8.11 12.31 5.55
C GLU A 367 -8.58 11.26 4.53
N GLN A 368 -9.27 11.67 3.46
CA GLN A 368 -9.69 10.76 2.39
C GLN A 368 -8.49 10.12 1.68
N CYS A 369 -7.43 10.88 1.41
CA CYS A 369 -6.20 10.33 0.85
C CYS A 369 -5.52 9.30 1.78
N VAL A 370 -5.58 9.49 3.10
CA VAL A 370 -5.10 8.49 4.08
C VAL A 370 -5.96 7.23 4.02
N ARG A 371 -7.29 7.37 4.06
CA ARG A 371 -8.23 6.24 3.95
C ARG A 371 -8.04 5.46 2.64
N PHE A 372 -7.89 6.16 1.53
CA PHE A 372 -7.66 5.55 0.22
C PHE A 372 -6.31 4.84 0.14
N SER A 373 -5.26 5.39 0.74
CA SER A 373 -3.95 4.71 0.81
C SER A 373 -4.02 3.42 1.65
N ALA A 374 -4.79 3.43 2.74
CA ALA A 374 -5.07 2.23 3.53
C ALA A 374 -5.88 1.19 2.73
N TYR A 375 -6.89 1.63 1.97
CA TYR A 375 -7.64 0.78 1.04
C TYR A 375 -6.71 0.09 0.02
N CYS A 376 -5.77 0.84 -0.57
CA CYS A 376 -4.81 0.28 -1.50
C CYS A 376 -3.88 -0.75 -0.85
N TYR A 377 -3.47 -0.51 0.39
CA TYR A 377 -2.72 -1.48 1.17
C TYR A 377 -3.50 -2.78 1.38
N ARG A 378 -4.74 -2.68 1.88
CA ARG A 378 -5.61 -3.84 2.11
C ARG A 378 -5.91 -4.60 0.83
N SER A 379 -6.16 -3.90 -0.28
CA SER A 379 -6.36 -4.51 -1.60
C SER A 379 -5.12 -5.28 -2.05
N SER A 380 -3.93 -4.74 -1.79
CA SER A 380 -2.67 -5.43 -2.08
C SER A 380 -2.48 -6.68 -1.22
N LEU A 381 -2.82 -6.62 0.08
CA LEU A 381 -2.80 -7.79 0.96
C LEU A 381 -3.84 -8.85 0.56
N ALA A 382 -5.03 -8.42 0.12
CA ALA A 382 -6.04 -9.30 -0.43
C ALA A 382 -5.52 -10.03 -1.68
N LYS A 383 -4.84 -9.32 -2.60
CA LYS A 383 -4.18 -9.91 -3.76
C LYS A 383 -3.14 -10.96 -3.36
N LEU A 384 -2.27 -10.63 -2.40
CA LEU A 384 -1.25 -11.56 -1.91
C LEU A 384 -1.89 -12.82 -1.30
N ALA A 385 -2.93 -12.63 -0.49
CA ALA A 385 -3.68 -13.73 0.10
C ALA A 385 -4.33 -14.61 -0.98
N LEU A 386 -4.90 -14.03 -2.03
CA LEU A 386 -5.42 -14.78 -3.17
C LEU A 386 -4.33 -15.60 -3.86
N GLU A 387 -3.16 -15.03 -4.11
CA GLU A 387 -2.04 -15.79 -4.69
C GLU A 387 -1.59 -16.94 -3.78
N HIS A 388 -1.61 -16.77 -2.46
CA HIS A 388 -1.34 -17.86 -1.52
C HIS A 388 -2.43 -18.94 -1.54
N LEU A 389 -3.69 -18.54 -1.69
CA LEU A 389 -4.85 -19.44 -1.69
C LEU A 389 -5.00 -20.20 -3.02
N LEU A 390 -4.66 -19.57 -4.13
CA LEU A 390 -5.00 -20.05 -5.46
C LEU A 390 -3.78 -20.37 -6.32
N GLY A 391 -2.62 -19.82 -5.96
CA GLY A 391 -1.40 -19.82 -6.77
C GLY A 391 -1.30 -18.56 -7.66
N LYS A 392 -0.10 -18.32 -8.20
CA LYS A 392 0.23 -17.14 -9.03
C LYS A 392 -0.45 -17.09 -10.40
N HIS A 393 -1.00 -18.21 -10.85
CA HIS A 393 -1.59 -18.38 -12.19
C HIS A 393 -2.98 -18.98 -12.06
N TYR A 394 -3.76 -18.42 -11.16
CA TYR A 394 -5.13 -18.85 -11.00
C TYR A 394 -5.95 -18.36 -12.20
N HIS A 395 -5.87 -19.10 -13.29
CA HIS A 395 -6.70 -18.95 -14.49
C HIS A 395 -7.45 -20.26 -14.67
N GLY A 396 -8.77 -20.21 -14.59
CA GLY A 396 -9.66 -21.36 -14.77
C GLY A 396 -10.81 -21.41 -13.77
N GLU A 397 -11.82 -22.22 -14.08
CA GLU A 397 -13.01 -22.39 -13.26
C GLU A 397 -12.66 -22.75 -11.80
N PHE A 398 -13.16 -21.95 -10.85
CA PHE A 398 -13.06 -22.34 -9.45
C PHE A 398 -14.22 -23.26 -9.10
N PRO A 399 -13.95 -24.41 -8.47
CA PRO A 399 -15.05 -25.23 -7.98
C PRO A 399 -15.91 -24.41 -7.01
N LYS A 400 -17.22 -24.56 -7.09
CA LYS A 400 -18.18 -23.87 -6.22
C LYS A 400 -18.55 -24.70 -4.98
N GLY A 401 -19.06 -24.06 -3.94
CA GLY A 401 -19.62 -24.72 -2.75
C GLY A 401 -18.68 -25.70 -2.05
N THR A 402 -19.15 -26.92 -1.75
CA THR A 402 -18.40 -27.86 -0.91
C THR A 402 -17.06 -28.32 -1.50
N GLU A 403 -16.92 -28.29 -2.82
CA GLU A 403 -15.66 -28.62 -3.48
C GLU A 403 -14.62 -27.51 -3.31
N CYS A 404 -15.06 -26.25 -3.40
CA CYS A 404 -14.26 -25.09 -3.03
C CYS A 404 -13.71 -25.20 -1.61
N HIS A 405 -14.60 -25.43 -0.64
CA HIS A 405 -14.23 -25.57 0.77
C HIS A 405 -13.18 -26.65 0.95
N ARG A 406 -13.37 -27.81 0.30
CA ARG A 406 -12.44 -28.92 0.38
C ARG A 406 -11.08 -28.59 -0.24
N LYS A 407 -11.06 -27.90 -1.39
CA LYS A 407 -9.84 -27.50 -2.10
C LYS A 407 -9.04 -26.50 -1.26
N LEU A 408 -9.66 -25.42 -0.80
CA LEU A 408 -9.02 -24.42 0.05
C LEU A 408 -8.57 -25.01 1.40
N ALA A 409 -9.45 -25.73 2.10
CA ALA A 409 -9.15 -26.26 3.43
C ALA A 409 -8.03 -27.31 3.41
N ARG A 410 -8.07 -28.27 2.47
CA ARG A 410 -7.08 -29.35 2.43
C ARG A 410 -5.78 -28.96 1.72
N GLY A 411 -5.85 -27.99 0.82
CA GLY A 411 -4.73 -27.48 0.05
C GLY A 411 -4.11 -26.27 0.71
N SER A 412 -4.61 -25.10 0.34
CA SER A 412 -3.94 -23.82 0.52
C SER A 412 -3.97 -23.30 1.95
N CYS A 413 -5.13 -23.34 2.61
CA CYS A 413 -5.26 -22.88 4.00
C CYS A 413 -4.42 -23.69 4.99
N LYS A 414 -4.17 -24.97 4.69
CA LYS A 414 -3.30 -25.82 5.51
C LYS A 414 -1.82 -25.45 5.40
N ARG A 415 -1.41 -24.84 4.29
CA ARG A 415 -0.02 -24.43 3.99
C ARG A 415 0.25 -22.97 4.29
N LEU A 416 -0.79 -22.21 4.61
CA LEU A 416 -0.68 -20.79 4.88
C LEU A 416 0.25 -20.53 6.07
N PRO A 417 1.22 -19.61 5.95
CA PRO A 417 2.04 -19.20 7.09
C PRO A 417 1.14 -18.63 8.21
N THR A 418 1.45 -18.94 9.47
CA THR A 418 0.70 -18.38 10.61
C THR A 418 0.89 -16.88 10.79
N SER A 419 1.88 -16.30 10.12
CA SER A 419 2.09 -14.85 10.04
C SER A 419 1.20 -14.16 9.00
N ASP A 420 0.59 -14.90 8.07
CA ASP A 420 -0.30 -14.35 7.06
C ASP A 420 -1.74 -14.27 7.62
N LEU A 421 -1.94 -13.25 8.43
CA LEU A 421 -3.21 -12.98 9.10
C LEU A 421 -4.33 -12.65 8.11
N THR A 422 -4.02 -12.02 6.97
CA THR A 422 -5.00 -11.72 5.92
C THR A 422 -5.43 -12.99 5.18
N GLY A 423 -4.49 -13.84 4.75
CA GLY A 423 -4.82 -15.16 4.21
C GLY A 423 -5.63 -16.02 5.20
N LEU A 424 -5.30 -15.92 6.49
CA LEU A 424 -5.98 -16.64 7.55
C LEU A 424 -7.43 -16.15 7.68
N TYR A 425 -7.68 -14.85 7.56
CA TYR A 425 -9.03 -14.28 7.56
C TYR A 425 -9.92 -14.96 6.51
N TYR A 426 -9.44 -15.08 5.28
CA TYR A 426 -10.19 -15.76 4.21
C TYR A 426 -10.39 -17.26 4.50
N CYS A 427 -9.38 -17.93 5.04
CA CYS A 427 -9.50 -19.33 5.45
C CYS A 427 -10.47 -19.57 6.62
N LEU A 428 -10.75 -18.54 7.43
CA LEU A 428 -11.74 -18.55 8.49
C LEU A 428 -13.16 -18.33 7.95
N HIS A 429 -13.29 -17.70 6.78
CA HIS A 429 -14.56 -17.35 6.15
C HIS A 429 -14.72 -18.09 4.80
N LEU A 430 -14.60 -19.42 4.80
CA LEU A 430 -14.61 -20.22 3.57
C LEU A 430 -15.89 -20.07 2.74
N ASP A 431 -17.06 -19.99 3.38
CA ASP A 431 -18.34 -19.92 2.67
C ASP A 431 -18.39 -18.66 1.77
N THR A 432 -18.17 -17.50 2.38
CA THR A 432 -18.15 -16.21 1.68
C THR A 432 -16.94 -16.10 0.75
N THR A 433 -15.76 -16.54 1.17
CA THR A 433 -14.56 -16.55 0.30
C THR A 433 -14.82 -17.37 -0.96
N CYS A 434 -15.42 -18.55 -0.85
CA CYS A 434 -15.70 -19.41 -1.99
C CYS A 434 -16.80 -18.87 -2.91
N GLU A 435 -17.80 -18.21 -2.35
CA GLU A 435 -18.82 -17.50 -3.13
C GLU A 435 -18.18 -16.37 -3.95
N THR A 436 -17.36 -15.55 -3.30
CA THR A 436 -16.62 -14.45 -3.92
C THR A 436 -15.68 -14.93 -5.03
N LEU A 437 -14.92 -16.00 -4.78
CA LEU A 437 -14.03 -16.59 -5.78
C LEU A 437 -14.78 -17.18 -6.97
N ALA A 438 -15.96 -17.77 -6.73
CA ALA A 438 -16.81 -18.28 -7.81
C ALA A 438 -17.38 -17.16 -8.68
N THR A 439 -17.65 -15.98 -8.11
CA THR A 439 -18.06 -14.78 -8.85
C THR A 439 -16.92 -14.22 -9.69
N LEU A 440 -15.71 -14.13 -9.13
CA LEU A 440 -14.52 -13.68 -9.87
C LEU A 440 -14.32 -14.47 -11.17
N THR A 441 -14.36 -15.80 -11.09
CA THR A 441 -14.13 -16.65 -12.26
C THR A 441 -15.24 -16.58 -13.30
N ALA A 442 -16.46 -16.23 -12.90
CA ALA A 442 -17.57 -16.12 -13.84
C ALA A 442 -17.47 -14.88 -14.72
N ASN A 443 -16.89 -13.80 -14.20
CA ASN A 443 -16.74 -12.55 -14.94
C ASN A 443 -15.59 -12.63 -15.97
N GLU A 444 -14.52 -13.38 -15.69
CA GLU A 444 -13.40 -13.55 -16.64
C GLU A 444 -13.81 -14.26 -17.94
N ASP A 445 -14.81 -15.15 -17.88
CA ASP A 445 -15.29 -15.86 -19.07
C ASP A 445 -16.13 -14.94 -19.97
N GLU A 446 -16.86 -13.97 -19.41
CA GLU A 446 -17.68 -13.01 -20.19
C GLU A 446 -16.79 -12.03 -20.99
N ASP A 447 -15.71 -11.53 -20.38
CA ASP A 447 -14.79 -10.59 -21.04
C ASP A 447 -14.08 -11.22 -22.26
N LEU A 448 -13.82 -12.53 -22.24
CA LEU A 448 -13.18 -13.24 -23.35
C LEU A 448 -14.12 -13.49 -24.54
N GLU A 449 -15.43 -13.67 -24.29
CA GLU A 449 -16.41 -13.85 -25.36
C GLU A 449 -16.67 -12.53 -26.13
N GLU A 450 -16.62 -11.38 -25.46
CA GLU A 450 -16.79 -10.08 -26.10
C GLU A 450 -15.62 -9.70 -27.03
N GLU A 451 -14.38 -10.09 -26.69
CA GLU A 451 -13.21 -9.83 -27.56
C GLU A 451 -13.21 -10.69 -28.84
N GLU A 452 -13.81 -11.89 -28.82
CA GLU A 452 -13.88 -12.75 -30.02
C GLU A 452 -14.91 -12.23 -31.05
N ASP A 453 -16.01 -11.61 -30.60
CA ASP A 453 -17.06 -11.07 -31.48
C ASP A 453 -16.68 -9.73 -32.14
N GLU A 454 -15.68 -9.01 -31.62
CA GLU A 454 -15.17 -7.77 -32.23
C GLU A 454 -13.99 -7.99 -33.21
N SER A 455 -13.50 -9.23 -33.36
CA SER A 455 -12.39 -9.61 -34.25
C SER A 455 -12.84 -10.23 -35.57
#